data_AF-A0A520XLZ2-F1
#
_entry.id   AF-A0A520XLZ2-F1
#
_cell.length_a   1.000
_cell.length_b   1.000
_cell.length_c   1.000
_cell.angle_alpha   90.00
_cell.angle_beta   90.00
_cell.angle_gamma   90.00
#
_symmetry.space_group_name_H-M   'P 1'
#
loop_
_entity.id
_entity.type
_entity.pdbx_description
1 polymer ?
#
loop_
_entity_poly.entity_id
_entity_poly.type
_entity_poly.pdbx_seq_one_letter_code
_entity_poly.pdbx_strand_id
1 'polypeptide(L)' 'MESTGDLRVSDRGQMSLPASARHRWNLDQGGRVGFLDLGDAIVIVPGGVDALRDALLSSVDDATWKEASAGFGDADLATE' A
#
# COMPACT_ATOMS: atom_id res chain seq x y z
N MET A 1 -6.86 4.26 -18.56
CA MET A 1 -6.85 2.92 -19.19
C MET A 1 -7.21 1.95 -18.08
N GLU A 2 -8.45 1.46 -18.09
CA GLU A 2 -8.98 0.56 -17.07
C GLU A 2 -8.11 -0.71 -17.00
N SER A 3 -7.43 -0.91 -15.86
CA SER A 3 -6.59 -2.08 -15.62
C SER A 3 -7.33 -3.14 -14.81
N THR A 4 -8.64 -3.27 -15.03
CA THR A 4 -9.51 -4.23 -14.36
C THR A 4 -9.55 -5.52 -15.16
N GLY A 5 -9.33 -6.64 -14.47
CA GLY A 5 -9.35 -7.98 -15.05
C GLY A 5 -9.10 -9.01 -13.96
N ASP A 6 -9.48 -10.25 -14.23
CA ASP A 6 -9.36 -11.33 -13.26
C ASP A 6 -7.99 -12.01 -13.36
N LEU A 7 -7.46 -12.40 -12.20
CA LEU A 7 -6.22 -13.16 -12.10
C LEU A 7 -6.51 -14.49 -11.44
N ARG A 8 -6.02 -15.57 -12.06
CA ARG A 8 -6.09 -16.90 -11.46
C ARG A 8 -4.98 -17.05 -10.42
N VAL A 9 -5.37 -17.47 -9.23
CA VAL A 9 -4.44 -18.05 -8.25
C VAL A 9 -4.23 -19.51 -8.63
N SER A 10 -2.98 -19.92 -8.79
CA SER A 10 -2.62 -21.31 -9.06
C SER A 10 -2.90 -22.20 -7.84
N ASP A 11 -2.92 -23.52 -8.06
CA ASP A 11 -3.13 -24.51 -7.00
C ASP A 11 -2.03 -24.49 -5.92
N ARG A 12 -0.90 -23.82 -6.19
CA ARG A 12 0.19 -23.58 -5.23
C ARG A 12 0.05 -22.23 -4.49
N GLY A 13 -1.07 -21.53 -4.65
CA GLY A 13 -1.32 -20.24 -4.01
C GLY A 13 -0.59 -19.05 -4.65
N GLN A 14 0.01 -19.22 -5.83
CA GLN A 14 0.74 -18.16 -6.52
C GLN A 14 -0.14 -17.47 -7.56
N MET A 15 -0.02 -16.14 -7.68
CA MET A 15 -0.58 -15.36 -8.77
C MET A 15 0.49 -14.49 -9.42
N SER A 16 0.36 -14.24 -10.72
CA SER A 16 1.25 -13.33 -11.45
C SER A 16 0.65 -11.93 -11.50
N LEU A 17 1.43 -10.91 -11.15
CA LEU A 17 1.03 -9.52 -11.39
C LEU A 17 0.84 -9.29 -12.88
N PRO A 18 -0.17 -8.50 -13.32
CA PRO A 18 -0.35 -8.13 -14.72
C PRO A 18 0.90 -7.47 -15.29
N ALA A 19 1.20 -7.71 -16.58
CA ALA A 19 2.37 -7.13 -17.23
C ALA A 19 2.41 -5.60 -17.15
N SER A 20 1.25 -4.94 -17.29
CA SER A 20 1.12 -3.50 -17.13
C SER A 20 1.48 -3.01 -15.72
N ALA A 21 1.10 -3.76 -14.68
CA ALA A 21 1.46 -3.44 -13.30
C ALA A 21 2.96 -3.63 -13.07
N ARG A 22 3.55 -4.73 -13.58
CA ARG A 22 5.00 -4.97 -13.48
C ARG A 22 5.79 -3.84 -14.14
N HIS A 23 5.44 -3.45 -15.35
CA HIS A 23 6.13 -2.38 -16.06
C HIS A 23 6.01 -1.04 -15.33
N ARG A 24 4.79 -0.67 -14.92
CA ARG A 24 4.53 0.56 -14.17
C ARG A 24 5.29 0.63 -12.84
N TRP A 25 5.52 -0.51 -12.20
CA TRP A 25 6.23 -0.62 -10.93
C TRP A 25 7.71 -0.95 -11.09
N ASN A 26 8.24 -0.98 -12.32
CA ASN A 26 9.61 -1.35 -12.62
C ASN A 26 10.01 -2.74 -12.07
N LEU A 27 9.12 -3.72 -12.19
CA LEU A 27 9.27 -5.12 -11.76
C LEU A 27 9.45 -6.07 -12.95
N ASP A 28 9.84 -5.57 -14.13
CA ASP A 28 10.02 -6.39 -15.34
C ASP A 28 11.09 -7.48 -15.16
N GLN A 29 12.05 -7.26 -14.26
CA GLN A 29 13.09 -8.23 -13.88
C GLN A 29 12.84 -8.87 -12.50
N GLY A 30 11.59 -8.78 -12.01
CA GLY A 30 11.24 -9.10 -10.63
C GLY A 30 11.51 -7.93 -9.68
N GLY A 31 11.30 -8.17 -8.39
CA GLY A 31 11.50 -7.16 -7.34
C GLY A 31 10.62 -7.43 -6.12
N ARG A 32 10.59 -6.46 -5.21
CA ARG A 32 9.85 -6.57 -3.95
C ARG A 32 8.49 -5.91 -4.05
N VAL A 33 7.48 -6.59 -3.52
CA VAL A 33 6.16 -6.04 -3.24
C VAL A 33 5.82 -6.30 -1.77
N GLY A 34 5.04 -5.39 -1.18
CA GLY A 34 4.38 -5.59 0.09
C GLY A 34 2.92 -5.98 -0.13
N PHE A 35 2.29 -6.54 0.89
CA PHE A 35 0.85 -6.73 0.91
C PHE A 35 0.27 -6.26 2.24
N LEU A 36 -0.93 -5.69 2.19
CA LEU A 36 -1.76 -5.44 3.36
C LEU A 36 -3.00 -6.30 3.23
N ASP A 37 -3.28 -7.05 4.28
CA ASP A 37 -4.49 -7.86 4.40
C ASP A 37 -5.55 -7.04 5.14
N LEU A 38 -6.66 -6.76 4.47
CA LEU A 38 -7.81 -6.02 5.02
C LEU A 38 -8.98 -6.96 5.36
N GLY A 39 -8.78 -8.28 5.27
CA GLY A 39 -9.79 -9.31 5.51
C GLY A 39 -10.61 -9.65 4.26
N ASP A 40 -11.28 -8.67 3.65
CA ASP A 40 -12.08 -8.84 2.43
C ASP A 40 -11.29 -8.52 1.14
N ALA A 41 -10.15 -7.86 1.29
CA ALA A 41 -9.28 -7.47 0.20
C ALA A 41 -7.81 -7.53 0.61
N ILE A 42 -6.95 -7.79 -0.38
CA ILE A 42 -5.51 -7.63 -0.25
C ILE A 42 -5.07 -6.46 -1.13
N VAL A 43 -4.35 -5.51 -0.53
CA VAL A 43 -3.71 -4.40 -1.25
C VAL A 43 -2.25 -4.74 -1.47
N ILE A 44 -1.80 -4.79 -2.72
CA ILE A 44 -0.40 -5.02 -3.08
C ILE A 44 0.26 -3.69 -3.39
N VAL A 45 1.42 -3.44 -2.77
CA VAL A 45 2.17 -2.18 -2.93
C VAL A 45 3.58 -2.41 -3.48
N PRO A 46 4.04 -1.60 -4.45
CA PRO A 46 5.40 -1.69 -4.96
C PRO A 46 6.42 -1.27 -3.90
N GLY A 47 7.61 -1.89 -3.89
CA GLY A 47 8.70 -1.50 -2.99
C GLY A 47 8.64 -2.08 -1.59
N GLY A 48 7.47 -2.56 -1.13
CA GLY A 48 7.30 -3.14 0.20
C GLY A 48 6.44 -2.27 1.13
N VAL A 49 6.12 -2.81 2.30
CA VAL A 49 5.29 -2.09 3.30
C VAL A 49 6.03 -0.88 3.87
N ASP A 50 7.35 -0.96 4.03
CA ASP A 50 8.15 0.18 4.53
C ASP A 50 8.10 1.36 3.56
N ALA A 51 8.23 1.11 2.26
CA ALA A 51 8.11 2.16 1.24
C ALA A 51 6.71 2.80 1.23
N LEU A 52 5.65 2.00 1.45
CA LEU A 52 4.30 2.55 1.64
C LEU A 52 4.23 3.41 2.91
N ARG A 53 4.76 2.91 4.03
CA ARG A 53 4.78 3.65 5.30
C ARG A 53 5.46 5.00 5.13
N ASP A 54 6.63 5.03 4.52
CA ASP A 54 7.38 6.27 4.28
C ASP A 54 6.61 7.23 3.37
N ALA A 55 5.97 6.70 2.32
CA ALA A 55 5.12 7.49 1.42
C ALA A 55 3.90 8.06 2.16
N LEU A 56 3.26 7.29 3.04
CA LEU A 56 2.12 7.75 3.82
C LEU A 56 2.54 8.81 4.83
N LEU A 57 3.61 8.57 5.59
CA LEU A 57 4.12 9.52 6.57
C LEU A 57 4.56 10.83 5.91
N SER A 58 5.22 10.77 4.76
CA SER A 58 5.63 11.97 4.00
C SER A 58 4.46 12.73 3.35
N SER A 59 3.29 12.09 3.21
CA SER A 59 2.08 12.74 2.67
C SER A 59 1.27 13.51 3.72
N VAL A 60 1.54 13.29 5.00
CA VAL A 60 0.89 14.01 6.09
C VAL A 60 1.63 15.32 6.34
N ASP A 61 0.99 16.44 6.07
CA ASP A 61 1.51 17.75 6.43
C ASP A 61 1.07 18.18 7.84
N ASP A 62 1.74 19.21 8.38
CA ASP A 62 1.50 19.70 9.74
C ASP A 62 0.03 20.12 9.97
N ALA A 63 -0.64 20.62 8.92
CA ALA A 63 -2.04 21.02 9.01
C ALA A 63 -2.96 19.80 9.16
N THR A 64 -2.75 18.78 8.33
CA THR A 64 -3.49 17.51 8.36
C THR A 64 -3.26 16.77 9.67
N TRP A 65 -2.02 16.73 10.16
CA TRP A 65 -1.69 16.15 11.46
C TRP A 65 -2.40 16.87 12.61
N LYS A 66 -2.41 18.20 12.59
CA LYS A 66 -3.05 19.02 13.63
C LYS A 66 -4.57 18.87 13.64
N GLU A 67 -5.20 18.71 12.48
CA GLU A 67 -6.63 18.44 12.39
C GLU A 67 -6.98 17.03 12.87
N ALA A 68 -6.22 16.01 12.45
CA ALA A 68 -6.44 14.63 12.85
C ALA A 68 -6.24 14.42 14.36
N SER A 69 -5.19 15.02 14.93
CA SER A 69 -4.86 14.88 16.35
C SER A 69 -5.90 15.44 17.30
N ALA A 70 -6.69 16.44 16.87
CA ALA A 70 -7.84 16.92 17.63
C ALA A 70 -8.94 15.85 17.82
N GLY A 71 -8.97 14.82 16.97
CA GLY A 71 -9.95 13.74 17.00
C GLY A 71 -9.57 12.54 17.87
N PHE A 72 -8.34 12.46 18.37
CA PHE A 72 -7.87 11.28 19.11
C PHE A 72 -8.46 11.14 20.52
N GLY A 73 -9.11 12.18 21.05
CA GLY A 73 -9.80 12.14 22.33
C GLY A 73 -8.87 12.05 23.56
N ASP A 74 -7.57 11.87 23.34
CA ASP A 74 -6.50 11.88 24.32
C ASP A 74 -5.38 12.80 23.83
N ALA A 75 -5.04 13.82 24.62
CA ALA A 75 -4.03 14.81 24.27
C ALA A 75 -2.61 14.25 24.31
N ASP A 76 -2.36 13.18 25.07
CA ASP A 76 -1.03 12.59 25.20
C ASP A 76 -0.65 11.81 23.92
N LEU A 77 -1.63 11.21 23.24
CA LEU A 77 -1.45 10.54 21.93
C LEU A 77 -1.04 11.49 20.80
N ALA A 78 -1.25 12.80 20.96
CA ALA A 78 -0.93 13.81 19.96
C ALA A 78 0.52 14.33 20.04
N THR A 79 1.30 13.89 21.03
CA THR A 79 2.63 14.45 21.34
C THR A 79 3.82 13.48 21.25
N GLU A 80 3.58 12.19 20.96
CA GLU A 80 4.64 11.20 20.68
C GLU A 80 5.08 11.16 19.20
#